data_AF-A0AB40DGB3-F1
#
_entry.id   AF-A0AB40DGB3-F1
#
_cell.length_a   1.000
_cell.length_b   1.000
_cell.length_c   1.000
_cell.angle_alpha   90.00
_cell.angle_beta   90.00
_cell.angle_gamma   90.00
#
_symmetry.space_group_name_H-M   'P 1'
#
loop_
_entity.id
_entity.type
_entity.pdbx_description
1 polymer ?
#
loop_
_entity_poly.entity_id
_entity_poly.type
_entity_poly.pdbx_seq_one_letter_code
_entity_poly.pdbx_strand_id
1 'polypeptide(L)'
;MSTDEYRKTSLFATGSFDLDFPIPDLIGKTEILTEEHREKLCSHLPARAEGYSWSLIFSTSQHGFALNSLYRKMARLESPVLIVIEDTEHNVFGALTSCSLHVSDHFYGTGESLLYKFNPSFKVFHWTGENMYFIKGNMESLSIGAGDGRFGLWLDGDLNQGRSQQCSTYGNEPLAPQEDFVIKTLECWAFV
;
A
#
# COMPACT_ATOMS: atom_id res chain seq x y z
N MET A 1 -24.97 43.15 -22.53
CA MET A 1 -25.02 41.70 -22.24
C MET A 1 -25.35 41.56 -20.76
N SER A 2 -26.38 40.77 -20.46
CA SER A 2 -27.04 40.69 -19.14
C SER A 2 -26.24 39.85 -18.15
N THR A 3 -26.42 40.11 -16.85
CA THR A 3 -25.82 39.42 -15.69
C THR A 3 -25.98 37.89 -15.70
N ASP A 4 -26.89 37.35 -16.52
CA ASP A 4 -27.09 35.91 -16.70
C ASP A 4 -26.01 35.22 -17.56
N GLU A 5 -25.29 35.94 -18.42
CA GLU A 5 -24.17 35.37 -19.18
C GLU A 5 -22.93 35.12 -18.30
N TYR A 6 -22.72 35.92 -17.25
CA TYR A 6 -21.61 35.71 -16.31
C TYR A 6 -21.76 34.42 -15.49
N ARG A 7 -22.99 33.99 -15.20
CA ARG A 7 -23.22 32.72 -14.48
C ARG A 7 -22.97 31.49 -15.34
N LYS A 8 -23.26 31.56 -16.65
CA LYS A 8 -23.05 30.41 -17.56
C LYS A 8 -21.59 30.22 -17.96
N THR A 9 -20.77 31.26 -17.98
CA THR A 9 -19.33 31.13 -18.29
C THR A 9 -18.49 30.65 -17.10
N SER A 10 -19.07 30.52 -15.89
CA SER A 10 -18.40 29.96 -14.71
C SER A 10 -18.44 28.42 -14.63
N LEU A 11 -19.18 27.75 -15.51
CA LEU A 11 -19.35 26.29 -15.48
C LEU A 11 -18.39 25.52 -16.41
N PHE A 12 -17.56 26.22 -17.19
CA PHE A 12 -16.62 25.59 -18.13
C PHE A 12 -15.21 26.19 -18.07
N ALA A 13 -14.83 26.79 -16.94
CA ALA A 13 -13.43 26.96 -16.64
C ALA A 13 -12.90 25.62 -16.15
N THR A 14 -12.12 24.96 -17.00
CA THR A 14 -11.20 23.87 -16.67
C THR A 14 -10.26 24.32 -15.55
N GLY A 15 -10.72 24.25 -14.31
CA GLY A 15 -9.88 24.24 -13.13
C GLY A 15 -9.60 22.79 -12.80
N SER A 16 -8.33 22.38 -12.87
CA SER A 16 -7.88 21.29 -12.01
C SER A 16 -8.33 21.68 -10.61
N PHE A 17 -9.23 20.89 -10.04
CA PHE A 17 -9.42 20.92 -8.60
C PHE A 17 -8.12 20.36 -8.04
N ASP A 18 -7.11 21.22 -7.87
CA ASP A 18 -6.12 21.06 -6.82
C ASP A 18 -6.92 21.17 -5.52
N LEU A 19 -7.66 20.10 -5.21
CA LEU A 19 -8.09 19.84 -3.86
C LEU A 19 -6.77 19.60 -3.14
N ASP A 20 -6.23 20.66 -2.54
CA ASP A 20 -5.22 20.56 -1.49
C ASP A 20 -5.87 19.80 -0.34
N PHE A 21 -6.04 18.49 -0.52
CA PHE A 21 -6.38 17.59 0.56
C PHE A 21 -5.20 17.70 1.53
N PRO A 22 -5.44 18.12 2.78
CA PRO A 22 -4.36 18.26 3.74
C PRO A 22 -3.65 16.92 3.86
N ILE A 23 -2.33 16.96 3.70
CA ILE A 23 -1.50 15.75 3.75
C ILE A 23 -1.71 15.11 5.11
N PRO A 24 -2.09 13.82 5.18
CA PRO A 24 -2.40 13.18 6.43
C PRO A 24 -1.25 13.25 7.43
N ASP A 25 -1.58 13.64 8.66
CA ASP A 25 -0.63 13.61 9.78
C ASP A 25 -0.20 12.16 10.07
N LEU A 26 1.08 11.99 10.38
CA LEU A 26 1.64 10.71 10.82
C LEU A 26 1.66 10.65 12.35
N ILE A 27 1.06 9.61 12.92
CA ILE A 27 1.17 9.25 14.33
C ILE A 27 2.28 8.20 14.45
N GLY A 28 3.50 8.69 14.63
CA GLY A 28 4.71 7.88 14.69
C GLY A 28 5.82 8.45 13.83
N LYS A 29 7.03 7.91 13.98
CA LYS A 29 8.19 8.33 13.18
C LYS A 29 8.39 7.36 12.02
N THR A 30 8.37 7.89 10.80
CA THR A 30 8.74 7.15 9.59
C THR A 30 10.22 7.33 9.25
N GLU A 31 10.81 6.31 8.64
CA GLU A 31 12.12 6.33 7.99
C GLU A 31 12.03 6.29 6.47
N ILE A 32 10.84 6.01 5.91
CA ILE A 32 10.63 5.80 4.47
C ILE A 32 9.71 6.86 3.84
N LEU A 33 8.59 7.19 4.49
CA LEU A 33 7.57 8.06 3.92
C LEU A 33 8.03 9.52 3.90
N THR A 34 8.12 10.09 2.71
CA THR A 34 8.27 11.53 2.49
C THR A 34 6.90 12.19 2.39
N GLU A 35 6.87 13.52 2.29
CA GLU A 35 5.65 14.27 2.00
C GLU A 35 5.06 13.88 0.63
N GLU A 36 5.88 13.82 -0.41
CA GLU A 36 5.49 13.38 -1.76
C GLU A 36 4.91 11.95 -1.76
N HIS A 37 5.47 11.03 -0.95
CA HIS A 37 4.92 9.68 -0.84
C HIS A 37 3.48 9.72 -0.31
N ARG A 38 3.23 10.51 0.74
CA ARG A 38 1.91 10.63 1.36
C ARG A 38 0.90 11.29 0.43
N GLU A 39 1.27 12.36 -0.27
CA GLU A 39 0.40 13.03 -1.25
C GLU A 39 -0.09 12.04 -2.32
N LYS A 40 0.83 11.28 -2.92
CA LYS A 40 0.48 10.33 -3.99
C LYS A 40 -0.34 9.14 -3.49
N LEU A 41 -0.05 8.64 -2.29
CA LEU A 41 -0.79 7.52 -1.71
C LEU A 41 -2.18 7.92 -1.19
N CYS A 42 -2.35 9.15 -0.69
CA CYS A 42 -3.61 9.62 -0.13
C CYS A 42 -4.76 9.59 -1.15
N SER A 43 -4.48 9.83 -2.43
CA SER A 43 -5.47 9.79 -3.51
C SER A 43 -5.94 8.38 -3.90
N HIS A 44 -5.33 7.34 -3.33
CA HIS A 44 -5.64 5.93 -3.62
C HIS A 44 -6.14 5.17 -2.39
N LEU A 45 -6.40 5.87 -1.28
CA LEU A 45 -6.98 5.27 -0.09
C LEU A 45 -8.45 4.90 -0.34
N PRO A 46 -8.97 3.85 0.33
CA PRO A 46 -10.38 3.54 0.30
C PRO A 46 -11.14 4.62 1.05
N ALA A 47 -12.39 4.87 0.65
CA ALA A 47 -13.24 5.91 1.25
C ALA A 47 -13.34 5.85 2.78
N ARG A 48 -13.20 4.65 3.37
CA ARG A 48 -13.24 4.45 4.84
C ARG A 48 -11.94 4.82 5.57
N ALA A 49 -10.86 5.11 4.84
CA ALA A 49 -9.55 5.53 5.36
C ALA A 49 -9.20 6.98 5.00
N GLU A 50 -9.93 7.59 4.07
CA GLU A 50 -9.77 9.01 3.73
C GLU A 50 -10.02 9.91 4.94
N GLY A 51 -9.16 10.92 5.12
CA GLY A 51 -9.26 11.91 6.19
C GLY A 51 -8.76 11.45 7.57
N TYR A 52 -8.41 10.17 7.74
CA TYR A 52 -7.82 9.67 8.99
C TYR A 52 -6.30 9.90 9.05
N SER A 53 -5.77 10.00 10.27
CA SER A 53 -4.33 10.05 10.49
C SER A 53 -3.71 8.66 10.30
N TRP A 54 -2.46 8.63 9.87
CA TRP A 54 -1.77 7.36 9.63
C TRP A 54 -0.92 7.02 10.85
N SER A 55 -1.29 5.96 11.56
CA SER A 55 -0.58 5.50 12.75
C SER A 55 0.40 4.37 12.41
N LEU A 56 1.65 4.51 12.84
CA LEU A 56 2.66 3.46 12.68
C LEU A 56 2.35 2.29 13.62
N ILE A 57 1.99 1.14 13.07
CA ILE A 57 1.64 -0.07 13.83
C ILE A 57 2.86 -0.99 14.00
N PHE A 58 3.67 -1.09 12.95
CA PHE A 58 4.85 -1.94 12.92
C PHE A 58 5.93 -1.27 12.07
N SER A 59 7.19 -1.45 12.47
CA SER A 59 8.36 -1.08 11.70
C SER A 59 9.47 -2.05 12.06
N THR A 60 10.21 -2.56 11.07
CA THR A 60 11.32 -3.49 11.31
C THR A 60 12.43 -2.87 12.15
N SER A 61 12.66 -1.55 12.04
CA SER A 61 13.67 -0.84 12.82
C SER A 61 13.33 -0.73 14.31
N GLN A 62 12.04 -0.68 14.65
CA GLN A 62 11.56 -0.52 16.02
C GLN A 62 11.14 -1.84 16.68
N HIS A 63 10.64 -2.78 15.89
CA HIS A 63 9.96 -3.97 16.38
C HIS A 63 10.66 -5.29 15.99
N GLY A 64 11.79 -5.20 15.29
CA GLY A 64 12.55 -6.34 14.78
C GLY A 64 11.95 -6.91 13.50
N PHE A 65 12.59 -7.95 12.98
CA PHE A 65 12.34 -8.44 11.62
C PHE A 65 11.44 -9.69 11.57
N ALA A 66 10.90 -10.17 12.69
CA ALA A 66 10.06 -11.37 12.65
C ALA A 66 8.63 -11.06 12.17
N LEU A 67 8.16 -11.74 11.12
CA LEU A 67 6.78 -11.65 10.61
C LEU A 67 5.75 -11.99 11.70
N ASN A 68 6.08 -12.91 12.60
CA ASN A 68 5.23 -13.22 13.75
C ASN A 68 5.04 -12.03 14.70
N SER A 69 6.03 -11.15 14.82
CA SER A 69 5.89 -9.90 15.58
C SER A 69 4.92 -8.94 14.90
N LEU A 70 4.94 -8.86 13.58
CA LEU A 70 3.98 -8.12 12.78
C LEU A 70 2.54 -8.63 13.05
N TYR A 71 2.30 -9.95 12.95
CA TYR A 71 0.96 -10.51 13.17
C TYR A 71 0.42 -10.22 14.58
N ARG A 72 1.28 -10.26 15.61
CA ARG A 72 0.86 -9.91 16.98
C ARG A 72 0.41 -8.45 17.11
N LYS A 73 1.02 -7.52 16.37
CA LYS A 73 0.61 -6.11 16.34
C LYS A 73 -0.72 -5.91 15.60
N MET A 74 -1.02 -6.78 14.63
CA MET A 74 -2.24 -6.71 13.81
C MET A 74 -3.48 -7.33 14.47
N ALA A 75 -3.32 -8.20 15.48
CA ALA A 75 -4.40 -9.02 16.05
C ALA A 75 -5.62 -8.26 16.63
N ARG A 76 -5.50 -6.94 16.88
CA ARG A 76 -6.59 -6.09 17.38
C ARG A 76 -6.93 -4.93 16.45
N LEU A 77 -6.42 -4.97 15.22
CA LEU A 77 -6.60 -3.91 14.26
C LEU A 77 -7.74 -4.27 13.29
N GLU A 78 -8.73 -3.38 13.19
CA GLU A 78 -9.84 -3.44 12.24
C GLU A 78 -9.76 -2.25 11.27
N SER A 79 -8.67 -2.17 10.51
CA SER A 79 -8.37 -1.06 9.59
C SER A 79 -7.69 -1.63 8.34
N PRO A 80 -7.77 -0.98 7.16
CA PRO A 80 -6.85 -1.29 6.08
C PRO A 80 -5.41 -1.04 6.56
N VAL A 81 -4.44 -1.74 5.96
CA VAL A 81 -3.03 -1.57 6.32
C VAL A 81 -2.25 -1.15 5.08
N LEU A 82 -1.59 -0.01 5.18
CA LEU A 82 -0.58 0.43 4.21
C LEU A 82 0.78 -0.15 4.62
N ILE A 83 1.33 -0.99 3.76
CA ILE A 83 2.65 -1.59 3.89
C ILE A 83 3.59 -0.80 3.00
N VAL A 84 4.65 -0.25 3.59
CA VAL A 84 5.68 0.55 2.91
C VAL A 84 7.00 -0.16 3.07
N ILE A 85 7.69 -0.44 1.96
CA ILE A 85 8.98 -1.12 1.93
C ILE A 85 9.99 -0.21 1.24
N GLU A 86 11.15 -0.04 1.87
CA GLU A 86 12.36 0.44 1.22
C GLU A 86 13.32 -0.75 1.12
N ASP A 87 13.76 -1.07 -0.09
CA ASP A 87 14.80 -2.08 -0.29
C ASP A 87 16.22 -1.49 -0.11
N THR A 88 17.24 -2.35 -0.15
CA THR A 88 18.65 -1.91 -0.04
C THR A 88 19.16 -1.13 -1.26
N GLU A 89 18.40 -1.09 -2.35
CA GLU A 89 18.67 -0.28 -3.54
C GLU A 89 17.90 1.05 -3.54
N HIS A 90 17.25 1.39 -2.42
CA HIS A 90 16.44 2.61 -2.22
C HIS A 90 15.18 2.71 -3.08
N ASN A 91 14.66 1.58 -3.58
CA ASN A 91 13.35 1.55 -4.19
C ASN A 91 12.27 1.55 -3.11
N VAL A 92 11.23 2.37 -3.30
CA VAL A 92 10.08 2.44 -2.40
C VAL A 92 8.85 1.88 -3.09
N PHE A 93 8.23 0.88 -2.47
CA PHE A 93 7.05 0.21 -2.99
C PHE A 93 6.28 -0.46 -1.85
N GLY A 94 5.16 -1.10 -2.18
CA GLY A 94 4.41 -1.83 -1.17
C GLY A 94 3.01 -2.16 -1.60
N ALA A 95 2.13 -2.25 -0.60
CA ALA A 95 0.76 -2.65 -0.78
C ALA A 95 -0.15 -1.88 0.17
N LEU A 96 -1.38 -1.64 -0.27
CA LEU A 96 -2.48 -1.33 0.63
C LEU A 96 -3.35 -2.57 0.71
N THR A 97 -3.64 -3.01 1.92
CA THR A 97 -4.46 -4.20 2.17
C THR A 97 -5.80 -3.81 2.76
N SER A 98 -6.85 -4.46 2.30
CA SER A 98 -8.23 -4.26 2.76
C SER A 98 -8.47 -4.61 4.24
N CYS A 99 -7.55 -5.27 4.93
CA CYS A 99 -7.71 -5.65 6.33
C CYS A 99 -6.35 -5.95 6.97
N SER A 100 -6.35 -6.16 8.29
CA SER A 100 -5.15 -6.47 9.05
C SER A 100 -4.56 -7.84 8.68
N LEU A 101 -3.22 -7.90 8.71
CA LEU A 101 -2.47 -9.08 8.30
C LEU A 101 -2.52 -10.16 9.38
N HIS A 102 -2.86 -11.38 8.99
CA HIS A 102 -2.90 -12.54 9.87
C HIS A 102 -2.56 -13.84 9.12
N VAL A 103 -2.28 -14.89 9.90
CA VAL A 103 -2.07 -16.25 9.39
C VAL A 103 -3.39 -16.85 8.94
N SER A 104 -3.42 -17.43 7.74
CA SER A 104 -4.60 -18.08 7.17
C SER A 104 -4.21 -19.17 6.16
N ASP A 105 -4.92 -20.29 6.21
CA ASP A 105 -4.78 -21.36 5.22
C ASP A 105 -5.32 -20.97 3.83
N HIS A 106 -6.22 -19.98 3.79
CA HIS A 106 -6.90 -19.48 2.60
C HIS A 106 -6.53 -18.03 2.31
N PHE A 107 -6.69 -17.63 1.04
CA PHE A 107 -6.62 -16.22 0.69
C PHE A 107 -7.77 -15.45 1.34
N TYR A 108 -7.49 -14.22 1.78
CA TYR A 108 -8.44 -13.31 2.42
C TYR A 108 -8.26 -11.88 1.92
N GLY A 109 -9.16 -11.00 2.33
CA GLY A 109 -9.22 -9.60 1.88
C GLY A 109 -10.23 -9.37 0.76
N THR A 110 -10.27 -8.14 0.27
CA THR A 110 -11.18 -7.65 -0.77
C THR A 110 -10.42 -6.94 -1.88
N GLY A 111 -11.14 -6.62 -2.97
CA GLY A 111 -10.65 -5.83 -4.10
C GLY A 111 -10.30 -4.38 -3.79
N GLU A 112 -10.50 -3.89 -2.56
CA GLU A 112 -9.93 -2.61 -2.10
C GLU A 112 -8.40 -2.68 -1.96
N SER A 113 -7.84 -3.88 -1.91
CA SER A 113 -6.39 -4.07 -1.81
C SER A 113 -5.72 -3.72 -3.15
N LEU A 114 -4.51 -3.17 -3.10
CA LEU A 114 -3.73 -2.77 -4.26
C LEU A 114 -2.23 -2.90 -4.00
N LEU A 115 -1.44 -2.90 -5.08
CA LEU A 115 0.02 -2.77 -5.03
C LEU A 115 0.43 -1.40 -5.57
N TYR A 116 1.59 -0.91 -5.17
CA TYR A 116 2.16 0.32 -5.72
C TYR A 116 3.69 0.29 -5.73
N LYS A 117 4.28 1.16 -6.54
CA LYS A 117 5.74 1.43 -6.59
C LYS A 117 5.99 2.90 -6.87
N PHE A 118 7.11 3.44 -6.39
CA PHE A 118 7.57 4.81 -6.66
C PHE A 118 8.70 4.89 -7.69
N ASN A 119 9.46 3.81 -7.89
CA ASN A 119 10.64 3.78 -8.76
C ASN A 119 10.37 2.90 -10.00
N PRO A 120 10.69 3.34 -11.23
CA PRO A 120 11.27 4.65 -11.60
C PRO A 120 10.25 5.79 -11.61
N SER A 121 8.95 5.47 -11.52
CA SER A 121 7.87 6.44 -11.39
C SER A 121 6.74 5.85 -10.53
N PHE A 122 5.92 6.73 -9.96
CA PHE A 122 4.77 6.30 -9.16
C PHE A 122 3.73 5.60 -10.02
N LYS A 123 3.37 4.37 -9.63
CA LYS A 123 2.32 3.57 -10.26
C LYS A 123 1.53 2.81 -9.19
N VAL A 124 0.24 2.66 -9.44
CA VAL A 124 -0.70 1.91 -8.59
C VAL A 124 -1.37 0.83 -9.42
N PHE A 125 -1.49 -0.36 -8.86
CA PHE A 125 -2.03 -1.56 -9.49
C PHE A 125 -3.25 -2.03 -8.69
N HIS A 126 -4.43 -1.69 -9.19
CA HIS A 126 -5.70 -2.11 -8.61
C HIS A 126 -6.04 -3.55 -8.99
N TRP A 127 -7.00 -4.13 -8.27
CA TRP A 127 -7.52 -5.45 -8.58
C TRP A 127 -8.07 -5.53 -10.02
N THR A 128 -7.69 -6.58 -10.74
CA THR A 128 -8.09 -6.81 -12.14
C THR A 128 -9.49 -7.40 -12.30
N GLY A 129 -10.04 -8.00 -11.24
CA GLY A 129 -11.27 -8.81 -11.31
C GLY A 129 -11.05 -10.29 -11.62
N GLU A 130 -9.83 -10.72 -11.94
CA GLU A 130 -9.55 -12.08 -12.44
C GLU A 130 -9.68 -13.18 -11.36
N ASN A 131 -9.28 -12.89 -10.12
CA ASN A 131 -9.35 -13.83 -9.00
C ASN A 131 -9.41 -13.10 -7.65
N MET A 132 -9.61 -13.83 -6.56
CA MET A 132 -9.69 -13.28 -5.19
C MET A 132 -8.46 -13.62 -4.33
N TYR A 133 -7.28 -13.78 -4.93
CA TYR A 133 -6.05 -14.16 -4.23
C TYR A 133 -5.30 -12.94 -3.66
N PHE A 134 -5.99 -12.15 -2.83
CA PHE A 134 -5.49 -10.86 -2.37
C PHE A 134 -4.37 -10.98 -1.34
N ILE A 135 -4.59 -11.68 -0.23
CA ILE A 135 -3.63 -11.77 0.87
C ILE A 135 -3.58 -13.21 1.35
N LYS A 136 -2.39 -13.76 1.56
CA LYS A 136 -2.19 -15.05 2.25
C LYS A 136 -0.92 -15.00 3.07
N GLY A 137 -1.06 -15.30 4.36
CA GLY A 137 0.03 -15.28 5.32
C GLY A 137 0.14 -16.61 6.07
N ASN A 138 1.36 -17.04 6.34
CA ASN A 138 1.67 -18.14 7.25
C ASN A 138 2.87 -17.77 8.12
N MET A 139 3.36 -18.69 8.94
CA MET A 139 4.46 -18.41 9.87
C MET A 139 5.79 -18.09 9.17
N GLU A 140 5.94 -18.48 7.91
CA GLU A 140 7.17 -18.43 7.13
C GLU A 140 7.14 -17.38 6.01
N SER A 141 5.96 -16.85 5.66
CA SER A 141 5.82 -15.91 4.56
C SER A 141 4.50 -15.16 4.56
N LEU A 142 4.52 -13.99 3.93
CA LEU A 142 3.35 -13.20 3.59
C LEU A 142 3.34 -12.92 2.10
N SER A 143 2.20 -13.15 1.45
CA SER A 143 1.98 -12.87 0.03
C SER A 143 0.78 -11.94 -0.17
N ILE A 144 0.91 -11.01 -1.12
CA ILE A 144 -0.12 -10.06 -1.53
C ILE A 144 -0.22 -10.09 -3.05
N GLY A 145 -1.36 -10.58 -3.54
CA GLY A 145 -1.61 -10.86 -4.95
C GLY A 145 -0.94 -12.15 -5.41
N ALA A 146 -1.67 -12.98 -6.15
CA ALA A 146 -1.12 -14.23 -6.68
C ALA A 146 -1.70 -14.60 -8.06
N GLY A 147 -0.98 -15.44 -8.79
CA GLY A 147 -1.45 -15.98 -10.05
C GLY A 147 -0.38 -16.85 -10.71
N ASP A 148 -0.76 -18.01 -11.22
CA ASP A 148 0.14 -18.95 -11.91
C ASP A 148 1.41 -19.28 -11.12
N GLY A 149 1.30 -19.42 -9.79
CA GLY A 149 2.43 -19.71 -8.90
C GLY A 149 3.37 -18.52 -8.64
N ARG A 150 3.03 -17.33 -9.11
CA ARG A 150 3.76 -16.08 -8.85
C ARG A 150 3.02 -15.19 -7.87
N PHE A 151 3.75 -14.31 -7.20
CA PHE A 151 3.22 -13.39 -6.20
C PHE A 151 3.49 -11.94 -6.59
N GLY A 152 2.48 -11.09 -6.45
CA GLY A 152 2.62 -9.65 -6.70
C GLY A 152 3.63 -9.02 -5.74
N LEU A 153 3.53 -9.39 -4.46
CA LEU A 153 4.50 -9.12 -3.42
C LEU A 153 4.56 -10.33 -2.48
N TRP A 154 5.76 -10.81 -2.18
CA TRP A 154 6.03 -11.88 -1.23
C TRP A 154 7.15 -11.44 -0.29
N LEU A 155 7.02 -11.78 0.99
CA LEU A 155 7.98 -11.48 2.05
C LEU A 155 8.24 -12.75 2.84
N ASP A 156 9.48 -12.96 3.25
CA ASP A 156 9.87 -14.08 4.11
C ASP A 156 9.49 -13.83 5.58
N GLY A 157 9.55 -14.89 6.39
CA GLY A 157 9.22 -14.87 7.82
C GLY A 157 10.17 -14.02 8.66
N ASP A 158 11.36 -13.74 8.13
CA ASP A 158 12.39 -12.91 8.74
C ASP A 158 12.38 -11.46 8.23
N LEU A 159 11.36 -11.05 7.45
CA LEU A 159 11.19 -9.71 6.87
C LEU A 159 12.50 -9.10 6.36
N ASN A 160 13.31 -9.94 5.71
CA ASN A 160 14.63 -9.63 5.21
C ASN A 160 14.71 -9.82 3.70
N GLN A 161 14.06 -10.86 3.18
CA GLN A 161 13.98 -11.13 1.75
C GLN A 161 12.55 -10.95 1.27
N GLY A 162 12.43 -10.39 0.07
CA GLY A 162 11.15 -10.34 -0.61
C GLY A 162 11.29 -10.60 -2.10
N ARG A 163 10.14 -10.88 -2.71
CA ARG A 163 10.00 -11.12 -4.13
C ARG A 163 8.77 -10.41 -4.67
N SER A 164 8.88 -9.79 -5.85
CA SER A 164 7.77 -9.21 -6.57
C SER A 164 7.79 -9.64 -8.02
N GLN A 165 6.69 -10.20 -8.48
CA GLN A 165 6.53 -10.69 -9.83
C GLN A 165 5.21 -10.20 -10.41
N GLN A 166 5.04 -10.39 -11.71
CA GLN A 166 3.74 -10.20 -12.33
C GLN A 166 2.75 -11.25 -11.82
N CYS A 167 1.58 -10.79 -11.36
CA CYS A 167 0.48 -11.66 -10.94
C CYS A 167 -0.85 -11.25 -11.59
N SER A 168 -1.75 -12.22 -11.78
CA SER A 168 -3.06 -11.98 -12.37
C SER A 168 -4.01 -11.17 -11.48
N THR A 169 -3.84 -11.18 -10.15
CA THR A 169 -4.71 -10.41 -9.22
C THR A 169 -4.63 -8.90 -9.46
N TYR A 170 -3.44 -8.37 -9.72
CA TYR A 170 -3.22 -6.93 -9.86
C TYR A 170 -2.70 -6.50 -11.23
N GLY A 171 -2.31 -7.45 -12.09
CA GLY A 171 -1.73 -7.14 -13.39
C GLY A 171 -0.46 -6.31 -13.30
N ASN A 172 0.24 -6.36 -12.16
CA ASN A 172 1.40 -5.54 -11.88
C ASN A 172 2.63 -6.02 -12.65
N GLU A 173 3.55 -5.11 -12.91
CA GLU A 173 4.95 -5.46 -13.19
C GLU A 173 5.72 -5.64 -11.86
N PRO A 174 6.94 -6.23 -11.86
CA PRO A 174 7.78 -6.27 -10.66
C PRO A 174 7.90 -4.88 -10.00
N LEU A 175 7.72 -4.83 -8.69
CA LEU A 175 7.66 -3.56 -7.95
C LEU A 175 9.04 -2.90 -7.78
N ALA A 176 10.12 -3.69 -7.86
CA ALA A 176 11.52 -3.24 -7.93
C ALA A 176 12.14 -3.58 -9.30
N PRO A 177 13.33 -3.06 -9.64
CA PRO A 177 14.02 -3.40 -10.89
C PRO A 177 14.34 -4.90 -11.04
N GLN A 178 14.60 -5.59 -9.93
CA GLN A 178 14.75 -7.04 -9.87
C GLN A 178 13.53 -7.68 -9.20
N GLU A 179 13.25 -8.95 -9.54
CA GLU A 179 12.15 -9.69 -8.90
C GLU A 179 12.45 -9.98 -7.42
N ASP A 180 13.70 -10.30 -7.08
CA ASP A 180 14.15 -10.52 -5.71
C ASP A 180 14.77 -9.25 -5.14
N PHE A 181 14.49 -8.94 -3.88
CA PHE A 181 15.02 -7.77 -3.19
C PHE A 181 15.31 -8.04 -1.71
N VAL A 182 16.27 -7.30 -1.16
CA VAL A 182 16.58 -7.30 0.28
C VAL A 182 15.91 -6.10 0.93
N ILE A 183 15.14 -6.36 1.99
CA ILE A 183 14.40 -5.33 2.71
C ILE A 183 15.38 -4.56 3.60
N LYS A 184 15.45 -3.25 3.42
CA LYS A 184 16.17 -2.36 4.35
C LYS A 184 15.26 -2.00 5.52
N THR A 185 14.06 -1.49 5.22
CA THR A 185 13.05 -1.14 6.22
C THR A 185 11.66 -1.49 5.69
N LEU A 186 10.81 -2.04 6.56
CA LEU A 186 9.39 -2.24 6.29
C LEU A 186 8.58 -1.57 7.39
N GLU A 187 7.60 -0.77 7.00
CA GLU A 187 6.64 -0.11 7.88
C GLU A 187 5.21 -0.55 7.54
N CYS A 188 4.37 -0.68 8.56
CA CYS A 188 2.94 -0.89 8.41
C CYS A 188 2.18 0.21 9.14
N TRP A 189 1.31 0.88 8.40
CA TRP A 189 0.51 2.01 8.84
C TRP A 189 -0.97 1.64 8.80
N ALA A 190 -1.70 2.05 9.83
CA ALA A 190 -3.16 1.94 9.91
C ALA A 190 -3.80 3.33 9.93
N PHE A 191 -5.08 3.38 9.58
CA PHE A 191 -5.85 4.63 9.52
C PHE A 191 -6.77 4.68 10.75
N VAL A 192 -6.56 5.68 11.61
CA VAL A 192 -7.24 5.86 12.91
C VAL A 192 -7.62 7.30 13.20
#